data_AF-A0A6H9GA87-F1
#
_entry.id   AF-A0A6H9GA87-F1
#
_cell.length_a   1.000
_cell.length_b   1.000
_cell.length_c   1.000
_cell.angle_alpha   90.00
_cell.angle_beta   90.00
_cell.angle_gamma   90.00
#
_symmetry.space_group_name_H-M   'P 1'
#
loop_
_entity.id
_entity.type
_entity.pdbx_description
1 polymer ?
#
loop_
_entity_poly.entity_id
_entity_poly.type
_entity_poly.pdbx_seq_one_letter_code
_entity_poly.pdbx_strand_id
1 'polypeptide(L)'
;MIVGERGDAFDDFGGITVNGAAFNQPNGQVDLTTTAAGTFLNTITPVNLGGINTSLDYFMSAARPTLRVFGTFTNTTANPLSADIAYGGALGCDGNCKIEDSSTGDNAFQSALDRWFITSDRPADEDPFITFVRFGPGGQLASSTPAVPSEDFNGVFDNFADIWTLSLAPGETKNLMWFANFNDSLAEAQAGTPVFNDLSTLGAAGLLAGLSPTQIGGTGNWVQQQPPVATPEPSSLIGLGSLLGFGLLSKLKRRNP
;
A
#
# COMPACT_ATOMS: atom_id res chain seq x y z
N MET A 1 0.83 21.62 -5.54
CA MET A 1 0.96 21.40 -4.06
C MET A 1 2.43 21.57 -3.72
N ILE A 2 2.86 22.45 -2.80
CA ILE A 2 4.32 22.68 -2.64
C ILE A 2 4.92 21.70 -1.62
N VAL A 3 5.79 20.79 -2.07
CA VAL A 3 6.56 19.87 -1.23
C VAL A 3 8.03 20.28 -1.22
N GLY A 4 8.50 20.97 -0.17
CA GLY A 4 9.93 21.13 0.11
C GLY A 4 10.82 21.54 -1.07
N GLU A 5 10.44 22.59 -1.81
CA GLU A 5 11.12 23.10 -3.02
C GLU A 5 10.98 22.26 -4.31
N ARG A 6 10.24 21.13 -4.28
CA ARG A 6 9.88 20.31 -5.46
C ARG A 6 8.51 20.72 -5.97
N GLY A 7 8.45 21.87 -6.64
CA GLY A 7 7.20 22.55 -6.99
C GLY A 7 6.33 21.85 -8.03
N ASP A 8 6.92 21.13 -8.99
CA ASP A 8 6.20 20.51 -10.10
C ASP A 8 5.57 19.15 -9.75
N ALA A 9 6.26 18.39 -8.91
CA ALA A 9 5.73 17.13 -8.41
C ALA A 9 4.45 17.37 -7.60
N PHE A 10 3.36 16.71 -8.01
CA PHE A 10 2.05 16.71 -7.35
C PHE A 10 1.24 18.02 -7.48
N ASP A 11 1.31 18.71 -8.61
CA ASP A 11 0.20 19.59 -8.98
C ASP A 11 -1.04 18.75 -9.32
N ASP A 12 -2.02 18.75 -8.41
CA ASP A 12 -3.28 18.00 -8.47
C ASP A 12 -3.22 16.48 -8.24
N PHE A 13 -2.10 15.94 -7.76
CA PHE A 13 -2.03 14.52 -7.35
C PHE A 13 -2.50 14.28 -5.93
N GLY A 14 -3.12 13.12 -5.72
CA GLY A 14 -3.60 12.69 -4.42
C GLY A 14 -5.03 13.16 -4.12
N GLY A 15 -5.73 13.63 -5.16
CA GLY A 15 -7.15 13.90 -5.14
C GLY A 15 -7.96 12.61 -5.16
N ILE A 16 -9.19 12.68 -4.62
CA ILE A 16 -10.15 11.57 -4.66
C ILE A 16 -11.47 12.04 -5.25
N THR A 17 -12.10 11.14 -6.02
CA THR A 17 -13.52 11.26 -6.35
C THR A 17 -14.29 10.07 -5.80
N VAL A 18 -15.55 10.29 -5.44
CA VAL A 18 -16.49 9.26 -5.01
C VAL A 18 -17.67 9.28 -5.95
N ASN A 19 -17.85 8.20 -6.71
CA ASN A 19 -18.86 8.11 -7.78
C ASN A 19 -18.77 9.28 -8.77
N GLY A 20 -17.54 9.71 -9.09
CA GLY A 20 -17.24 10.84 -9.96
C GLY A 20 -17.40 12.23 -9.33
N ALA A 21 -17.86 12.34 -8.07
CA ALA A 21 -17.90 13.61 -7.34
C ALA A 21 -16.55 13.85 -6.63
N ALA A 22 -15.87 14.94 -6.96
CA ALA A 22 -14.58 15.28 -6.37
C ALA A 22 -14.70 15.64 -4.88
N PHE A 23 -13.80 15.09 -4.06
CA PHE A 23 -13.56 15.55 -2.70
C PHE A 23 -12.66 16.79 -2.77
N ASN A 24 -13.28 17.97 -2.71
CA ASN A 24 -12.55 19.23 -2.73
C ASN A 24 -12.07 19.60 -1.33
N GLN A 25 -10.76 19.78 -1.20
CA GLN A 25 -10.13 20.28 0.02
C GLN A 25 -10.58 21.74 0.26
N PRO A 26 -10.79 22.20 1.50
CA PRO A 26 -11.01 23.61 1.79
C PRO A 26 -9.88 24.46 1.21
N ASN A 27 -10.24 25.54 0.50
CA ASN A 27 -9.31 26.39 -0.25
C ASN A 27 -8.59 25.72 -1.45
N GLY A 28 -9.01 24.52 -1.84
CA GLY A 28 -8.48 23.82 -3.01
C GLY A 28 -7.04 23.34 -2.88
N GLN A 29 -6.43 23.44 -1.70
CA GLN A 29 -5.04 23.07 -1.47
C GLN A 29 -4.88 22.40 -0.10
N VAL A 30 -3.95 21.45 -0.05
CA VAL A 30 -3.43 20.87 1.18
C VAL A 30 -2.04 21.44 1.38
N ASP A 31 -1.87 22.27 2.40
CA ASP A 31 -0.55 22.78 2.76
C ASP A 31 0.22 21.73 3.56
N LEU A 32 1.25 21.16 2.93
CA LEU A 32 2.19 20.23 3.54
C LEU A 32 3.44 20.93 4.09
N THR A 33 3.62 22.24 3.81
CA THR A 33 4.80 23.04 4.17
C THR A 33 4.79 23.50 5.63
N THR A 34 3.62 23.60 6.26
CA THR A 34 3.47 24.04 7.66
C THR A 34 3.82 22.98 8.70
N THR A 35 4.37 21.85 8.25
CA THR A 35 4.70 20.74 9.13
C THR A 35 6.20 20.72 9.37
N ALA A 36 6.61 21.01 10.62
CA ALA A 36 7.88 20.46 11.09
C ALA A 36 7.83 18.96 10.80
N ALA A 37 8.91 18.45 10.22
CA ALA A 37 9.10 17.06 9.84
C ALA A 37 8.29 16.13 10.77
N GLY A 38 7.19 15.55 10.24
CA GLY A 38 6.36 14.57 10.96
C GLY A 38 4.98 15.04 11.41
N THR A 39 4.48 16.18 10.94
CA THR A 39 3.15 16.63 11.36
C THR A 39 2.04 16.09 10.44
N PHE A 40 1.04 15.56 11.11
CA PHE A 40 -0.21 15.02 10.57
C PHE A 40 -1.11 16.18 10.13
N LEU A 41 -1.70 16.13 8.92
CA LEU A 41 -2.85 16.97 8.60
C LEU A 41 -4.12 16.14 8.80
N ASN A 42 -4.78 16.35 9.93
CA ASN A 42 -5.99 15.61 10.31
C ASN A 42 -7.23 16.33 9.83
N THR A 43 -7.98 15.59 9.02
CA THR A 43 -9.35 15.78 8.59
C THR A 43 -9.96 17.17 8.62
N ILE A 44 -10.20 17.61 7.40
CA ILE A 44 -11.38 18.34 6.97
C ILE A 44 -12.65 17.65 7.48
N THR A 45 -13.64 18.43 7.89
CA THR A 45 -14.99 17.94 8.19
C THR A 45 -15.45 16.96 7.10
N PRO A 46 -15.85 15.71 7.44
CA PRO A 46 -16.28 14.74 6.45
C PRO A 46 -17.30 15.34 5.48
N VAL A 47 -17.07 15.13 4.18
CA VAL A 47 -17.94 15.63 3.12
C VAL A 47 -18.85 14.49 2.68
N ASN A 48 -20.15 14.71 2.69
CA ASN A 48 -21.10 13.74 2.17
C ASN A 48 -21.13 13.83 0.63
N LEU A 49 -20.68 12.78 -0.03
CA LEU A 49 -20.69 12.64 -1.48
C LEU A 49 -21.66 11.52 -1.85
N GLY A 50 -22.89 11.89 -2.18
CA GLY A 50 -23.92 10.94 -2.63
C GLY A 50 -24.30 9.88 -1.58
N GLY A 51 -24.39 10.25 -0.30
CA GLY A 51 -24.72 9.33 0.79
C GLY A 51 -23.52 8.62 1.41
N ILE A 52 -22.30 9.00 1.01
CA ILE A 52 -21.05 8.50 1.58
C ILE A 52 -20.33 9.66 2.26
N ASN A 53 -20.24 9.62 3.58
CA ASN A 53 -19.34 10.50 4.32
C ASN A 53 -17.91 10.10 4.03
N THR A 54 -17.18 11.00 3.38
CA THR A 54 -15.80 10.82 2.95
C THR A 54 -14.91 11.73 3.75
N SER A 55 -13.77 11.22 4.21
CA SER A 55 -12.76 12.00 4.91
C SER A 55 -11.36 11.51 4.56
N LEU A 56 -10.42 12.44 4.37
CA LEU A 56 -9.03 12.14 4.00
C LEU A 56 -8.07 12.65 5.08
N ASP A 57 -7.11 11.81 5.44
CA ASP A 57 -5.96 12.16 6.26
C ASP A 57 -4.69 12.13 5.41
N TYR A 58 -3.99 13.27 5.36
CA TYR A 58 -2.70 13.39 4.71
C TYR A 58 -1.61 13.42 5.78
N PHE A 59 -0.63 12.54 5.64
CA PHE A 59 0.52 12.48 6.54
C PHE A 59 1.80 12.53 5.74
N MET A 60 2.63 13.55 5.98
CA MET A 60 3.96 13.65 5.40
C MET A 60 5.00 13.26 6.46
N SER A 61 5.80 12.26 6.14
CA SER A 61 6.81 11.75 7.07
C SER A 61 7.95 12.75 7.31
N ALA A 62 8.38 12.85 8.56
CA ALA A 62 9.52 13.66 9.00
C ALA A 62 10.85 13.16 8.45
N ALA A 63 10.99 11.85 8.53
CA ALA A 63 12.26 11.15 8.41
C ALA A 63 12.51 10.70 6.99
N ARG A 64 11.48 10.76 6.15
CA ARG A 64 11.44 10.23 4.79
C ARG A 64 10.50 11.10 3.97
N PRO A 65 10.85 11.47 2.73
CA PRO A 65 9.97 12.18 1.81
C PRO A 65 8.83 11.25 1.33
N THR A 66 7.91 10.89 2.22
CA THR A 66 6.80 9.96 1.95
C THR A 66 5.50 10.58 2.42
N LEU A 67 4.58 10.75 1.47
CA LEU A 67 3.18 11.09 1.72
C LEU A 67 2.38 9.80 1.92
N ARG A 68 1.53 9.77 2.94
CA ARG A 68 0.43 8.82 3.09
C ARG A 68 -0.88 9.55 2.88
N VAL A 69 -1.76 8.96 2.08
CA VAL A 69 -3.17 9.37 1.97
C VAL A 69 -4.02 8.25 2.57
N PHE A 70 -4.83 8.55 3.57
CA PHE A 70 -5.74 7.60 4.22
C PHE A 70 -7.17 8.07 4.06
N GLY A 71 -7.96 7.35 3.28
CA GLY A 71 -9.36 7.64 3.04
C GLY A 71 -10.28 6.81 3.92
N THR A 72 -11.28 7.45 4.53
CA THR A 72 -12.36 6.81 5.29
C THR A 72 -13.69 7.08 4.60
N PHE A 73 -14.45 6.03 4.32
CA PHE A 73 -15.70 6.08 3.56
C PHE A 73 -16.81 5.40 4.37
N THR A 74 -17.82 6.18 4.78
CA THR A 74 -18.93 5.69 5.60
C THR A 74 -20.25 5.86 4.87
N ASN A 75 -20.99 4.77 4.67
CA ASN A 75 -22.35 4.84 4.13
C ASN A 75 -23.30 5.40 5.21
N THR A 76 -23.83 6.60 4.97
CA THR A 76 -24.75 7.27 5.90
C THR A 76 -26.21 7.01 5.61
N THR A 77 -26.53 6.18 4.62
CA THR A 77 -27.90 5.86 4.23
C THR A 77 -28.39 4.61 4.95
N ALA A 78 -29.70 4.37 4.90
CA ALA A 78 -30.32 3.16 5.44
C ALA A 78 -30.21 1.94 4.50
N ASN A 79 -29.63 2.09 3.30
CA ASN A 79 -29.54 1.04 2.29
C ASN A 79 -28.08 0.73 1.96
N PRO A 80 -27.74 -0.50 1.54
CA PRO A 80 -26.42 -0.79 1.00
C PRO A 80 -26.09 0.11 -0.20
N LEU A 81 -24.84 0.56 -0.29
CA LEU A 81 -24.32 1.35 -1.41
C LEU A 81 -23.09 0.68 -2.02
N SER A 82 -22.87 0.95 -3.30
CA SER A 82 -21.60 0.74 -3.97
C SER A 82 -20.95 2.09 -4.24
N ALA A 83 -19.66 2.18 -4.00
CA ALA A 83 -18.89 3.41 -4.15
C ALA A 83 -17.66 3.16 -5.02
N ASP A 84 -17.54 3.90 -6.11
CA ASP A 84 -16.32 3.92 -6.91
C ASP A 84 -15.45 5.06 -6.40
N ILE A 85 -14.36 4.69 -5.73
CA ILE A 85 -13.37 5.62 -5.20
C ILE A 85 -12.27 5.74 -6.25
N ALA A 86 -12.13 6.87 -6.92
CA ALA A 86 -10.98 7.11 -7.80
C ALA A 86 -9.90 7.85 -7.03
N TYR A 87 -8.64 7.40 -7.15
CA TYR A 87 -7.48 8.08 -6.57
C TYR A 87 -6.32 8.08 -7.56
N GLY A 88 -5.62 9.21 -7.64
CA GLY A 88 -4.56 9.45 -8.61
C GLY A 88 -4.33 10.94 -8.85
N GLY A 89 -3.87 11.28 -10.06
CA GLY A 89 -3.58 12.63 -10.54
C GLY A 89 -2.29 12.67 -11.37
N ALA A 90 -1.73 13.87 -11.55
CA ALA A 90 -0.51 14.09 -12.32
C ALA A 90 0.74 13.70 -11.53
N LEU A 91 1.54 12.76 -12.05
CA LEU A 91 2.75 12.30 -11.37
C LEU A 91 3.88 13.34 -11.42
N GLY A 92 3.66 14.52 -11.99
CA GLY A 92 4.66 15.58 -12.06
C GLY A 92 5.81 15.17 -12.96
N CYS A 93 5.48 14.53 -14.08
CA CYS A 93 6.44 14.23 -15.13
C CYS A 93 6.10 15.19 -16.27
N ASP A 94 6.99 16.10 -16.63
CA ASP A 94 6.80 17.12 -17.68
C ASP A 94 6.85 16.57 -19.12
N GLY A 95 6.36 15.34 -19.32
CA GLY A 95 6.29 14.60 -20.56
C GLY A 95 7.36 13.52 -20.69
N ASN A 96 7.02 12.40 -21.32
CA ASN A 96 7.80 11.15 -21.31
C ASN A 96 7.90 10.51 -19.92
N CYS A 97 6.87 10.67 -19.07
CA CYS A 97 6.76 9.89 -17.85
C CYS A 97 6.86 8.40 -18.19
N LYS A 98 7.79 7.70 -17.58
CA LYS A 98 8.04 6.27 -17.77
C LYS A 98 7.96 5.57 -16.44
N ILE A 99 7.52 4.32 -16.49
CA ILE A 99 7.76 3.39 -15.40
C ILE A 99 9.21 2.92 -15.52
N GLU A 100 9.97 3.10 -14.44
CA GLU A 100 11.37 2.71 -14.35
C GLU A 100 11.53 1.34 -13.70
N ASP A 101 10.64 1.01 -12.75
CA ASP A 101 10.63 -0.25 -12.02
C ASP A 101 9.26 -0.49 -11.37
N SER A 102 8.99 -1.72 -10.96
CA SER A 102 7.72 -2.15 -10.38
C SER A 102 7.93 -3.21 -9.30
N SER A 103 6.88 -3.50 -8.55
CA SER A 103 6.93 -4.55 -7.53
C SER A 103 7.12 -5.97 -8.07
N THR A 104 7.00 -6.17 -9.39
CA THR A 104 7.34 -7.44 -10.07
C THR A 104 8.75 -7.45 -10.64
N GLY A 105 9.48 -6.33 -10.54
CA GLY A 105 10.89 -6.20 -10.92
C GLY A 105 11.10 -5.94 -12.41
N ASP A 106 10.14 -5.30 -13.07
CA ASP A 106 10.23 -4.85 -14.45
C ASP A 106 9.64 -3.44 -14.63
N ASN A 107 9.58 -2.96 -15.87
CA ASN A 107 9.11 -1.62 -16.20
C ASN A 107 7.81 -1.60 -17.00
N ALA A 108 7.03 -2.69 -16.95
CA ALA A 108 5.74 -2.80 -17.60
C ALA A 108 4.63 -2.77 -16.55
N PHE A 109 3.59 -1.96 -16.75
CA PHE A 109 2.52 -1.90 -15.77
C PHE A 109 1.66 -3.17 -15.81
N GLN A 110 1.46 -3.76 -14.64
CA GLN A 110 0.67 -4.96 -14.44
C GLN A 110 -0.37 -4.68 -13.36
N SER A 111 -1.55 -4.21 -13.78
CA SER A 111 -2.59 -3.70 -12.86
C SER A 111 -2.94 -4.64 -11.69
N ALA A 112 -2.89 -5.96 -11.89
CA ALA A 112 -3.19 -6.96 -10.87
C ALA A 112 -2.00 -7.42 -10.01
N LEU A 113 -0.76 -7.07 -10.40
CA LEU A 113 0.47 -7.56 -9.75
C LEU A 113 1.27 -6.42 -9.12
N ASP A 114 1.29 -5.26 -9.77
CA ASP A 114 2.06 -4.11 -9.33
C ASP A 114 1.42 -3.42 -8.15
N ARG A 115 1.94 -3.74 -6.96
CA ARG A 115 1.63 -3.09 -5.68
C ARG A 115 2.16 -1.66 -5.64
N TRP A 116 3.29 -1.45 -6.28
CA TRP A 116 3.93 -0.16 -6.46
C TRP A 116 4.66 -0.14 -7.79
N PHE A 117 4.90 1.07 -8.30
CA PHE A 117 5.76 1.34 -9.44
C PHE A 117 6.52 2.64 -9.21
N ILE A 118 7.67 2.79 -9.87
CA ILE A 118 8.53 3.97 -9.83
C ILE A 118 8.42 4.68 -11.16
N THR A 119 8.14 5.99 -11.14
CA THR A 119 8.15 6.81 -12.35
C THR A 119 9.24 7.88 -12.34
N SER A 120 9.66 8.26 -13.54
CA SER A 120 10.47 9.44 -13.81
C SER A 120 10.23 9.92 -15.24
N ASP A 121 10.67 11.13 -15.57
CA ASP A 121 10.60 11.68 -16.92
C ASP A 121 11.96 11.83 -17.62
N ARG A 122 13.10 11.71 -16.90
CA ARG A 122 14.49 11.52 -17.39
C ARG A 122 15.54 11.38 -16.26
N PRO A 123 16.80 10.96 -16.56
CA PRO A 123 17.82 10.81 -15.54
C PRO A 123 18.45 12.18 -15.22
N ALA A 124 17.94 12.82 -14.17
CA ALA A 124 18.34 14.14 -13.66
C ALA A 124 17.93 15.29 -14.58
N ASP A 125 16.87 16.02 -14.21
CA ASP A 125 17.00 17.35 -13.62
C ASP A 125 15.57 17.85 -13.31
N GLU A 126 15.42 18.51 -12.15
CA GLU A 126 14.20 19.20 -11.66
C GLU A 126 13.12 18.31 -11.01
N ASP A 127 12.66 17.20 -11.61
CA ASP A 127 11.56 16.38 -11.05
C ASP A 127 11.99 15.13 -10.25
N PRO A 128 11.30 14.80 -9.13
CA PRO A 128 11.61 13.65 -8.31
C PRO A 128 11.22 12.33 -8.97
N PHE A 129 11.98 11.27 -8.66
CA PHE A 129 11.51 9.91 -8.85
C PHE A 129 10.36 9.63 -7.87
N ILE A 130 9.21 9.19 -8.38
CA ILE A 130 8.02 8.91 -7.56
C ILE A 130 7.80 7.42 -7.47
N THR A 131 7.92 6.87 -6.26
CA THR A 131 7.38 5.55 -5.94
C THR A 131 5.92 5.70 -5.55
N PHE A 132 5.01 5.29 -6.42
CA PHE A 132 3.58 5.26 -6.11
C PHE A 132 3.16 3.88 -5.61
N VAL A 133 2.49 3.82 -4.46
CA VAL A 133 2.10 2.58 -3.78
C VAL A 133 0.58 2.48 -3.72
N ARG A 134 0.06 1.47 -4.41
CA ARG A 134 -1.37 1.25 -4.68
C ARG A 134 -2.04 0.39 -3.60
N PHE A 135 -1.36 -0.67 -3.17
CA PHE A 135 -1.87 -1.64 -2.20
C PHE A 135 -0.73 -2.46 -1.57
N GLY A 136 -1.00 -3.04 -0.40
CA GLY A 136 -0.12 -3.98 0.28
C GLY A 136 -0.37 -5.44 -0.13
N PRO A 137 0.52 -6.38 0.21
CA PRO A 137 0.26 -7.79 -0.02
C PRO A 137 -1.06 -8.26 0.60
N GLY A 138 -1.81 -9.08 -0.14
CA GLY A 138 -3.12 -9.58 0.28
C GLY A 138 -4.23 -8.52 0.35
N GLY A 139 -3.94 -7.25 0.04
CA GLY A 139 -4.92 -6.18 -0.04
C GLY A 139 -5.87 -6.30 -1.23
N GLN A 140 -7.01 -5.62 -1.14
CA GLN A 140 -7.90 -5.40 -2.27
C GLN A 140 -7.14 -4.69 -3.41
N LEU A 141 -7.23 -5.28 -4.61
CA LEU A 141 -6.75 -4.68 -5.85
C LEU A 141 -7.68 -3.56 -6.30
N ALA A 142 -7.15 -2.60 -7.07
CA ALA A 142 -8.00 -1.67 -7.80
C ALA A 142 -8.95 -2.44 -8.73
N SER A 143 -10.20 -2.00 -8.82
CA SER A 143 -11.23 -2.54 -9.69
C SER A 143 -10.97 -2.20 -11.16
N SER A 144 -10.35 -1.05 -11.43
CA SER A 144 -9.83 -0.67 -12.74
C SER A 144 -8.73 0.39 -12.61
N THR A 145 -7.94 0.55 -13.68
CA THR A 145 -6.89 1.57 -13.79
C THR A 145 -7.07 2.31 -15.11
N PRO A 146 -7.92 3.35 -15.19
CA PRO A 146 -8.23 4.04 -16.45
C PRO A 146 -7.12 4.96 -16.98
N ALA A 147 -6.06 5.20 -16.21
CA ALA A 147 -4.91 5.98 -16.65
C ALA A 147 -3.61 5.42 -16.07
N VAL A 148 -2.64 5.15 -16.94
CA VAL A 148 -1.28 4.71 -16.62
C VAL A 148 -0.29 5.58 -17.39
N PRO A 149 0.72 6.17 -16.72
CA PRO A 149 1.76 6.94 -17.41
C PRO A 149 2.48 6.06 -18.44
N SER A 150 2.92 6.66 -19.55
CA SER A 150 3.57 6.02 -20.71
C SER A 150 2.70 5.13 -21.60
N GLU A 151 1.80 4.33 -21.04
CA GLU A 151 0.93 3.42 -21.80
C GLU A 151 -0.24 4.18 -22.43
N ASP A 152 -0.80 5.14 -21.68
CA ASP A 152 -1.87 5.98 -22.16
C ASP A 152 -1.32 7.27 -22.79
N PHE A 153 -1.95 7.66 -23.91
CA PHE A 153 -1.66 8.91 -24.63
C PHE A 153 -0.19 9.11 -25.08
N ASN A 154 0.53 8.04 -25.41
CA ASN A 154 1.93 8.06 -25.87
C ASN A 154 2.91 8.73 -24.89
N GLY A 155 2.65 8.67 -23.57
CA GLY A 155 3.51 9.28 -22.55
C GLY A 155 3.50 10.81 -22.55
N VAL A 156 2.52 11.42 -23.24
CA VAL A 156 2.27 12.88 -23.20
C VAL A 156 1.53 13.27 -21.92
N PHE A 157 0.81 12.33 -21.32
CA PHE A 157 0.15 12.53 -20.04
C PHE A 157 0.88 11.72 -18.97
N ASP A 158 1.12 12.38 -17.85
CA ASP A 158 1.74 11.85 -16.64
C ASP A 158 0.71 11.45 -15.57
N ASN A 159 -0.56 11.41 -15.97
CA ASN A 159 -1.64 11.05 -15.07
C ASN A 159 -1.63 9.56 -14.76
N PHE A 160 -1.83 9.25 -13.49
CA PHE A 160 -2.22 7.93 -13.03
C PHE A 160 -3.61 7.99 -12.40
N ALA A 161 -4.43 6.96 -12.60
CA ALA A 161 -5.67 6.82 -11.87
C ALA A 161 -6.03 5.34 -11.66
N ASP A 162 -6.37 5.01 -10.43
CA ASP A 162 -7.00 3.76 -10.05
C ASP A 162 -8.42 4.02 -9.54
N ILE A 163 -9.30 3.04 -9.69
CA ILE A 163 -10.64 3.03 -9.13
C ILE A 163 -10.79 1.81 -8.22
N TRP A 164 -11.25 2.02 -6.99
CA TRP A 164 -11.61 0.97 -6.03
C TRP A 164 -13.11 0.97 -5.80
N THR A 165 -13.78 -0.12 -6.15
CA THR A 165 -15.19 -0.31 -5.83
C THR A 165 -15.34 -0.85 -4.41
N LEU A 166 -16.02 -0.09 -3.55
CA LEU A 166 -16.37 -0.45 -2.19
C LEU A 166 -17.86 -0.75 -2.08
N SER A 167 -18.21 -1.96 -1.66
CA SER A 167 -19.57 -2.25 -1.18
C SER A 167 -19.68 -1.90 0.31
N LEU A 168 -20.65 -1.08 0.67
CA LEU A 168 -20.85 -0.57 2.03
C LEU A 168 -22.28 -0.86 2.51
N ALA A 169 -22.44 -1.68 3.55
CA ALA A 169 -23.71 -1.84 4.26
C ALA A 169 -24.14 -0.52 4.95
N PRO A 170 -25.42 -0.37 5.36
CA PRO A 170 -25.87 0.81 6.10
C PRO A 170 -25.01 1.05 7.35
N GLY A 171 -24.43 2.24 7.47
CA GLY A 171 -23.55 2.60 8.58
C GLY A 171 -22.15 1.96 8.54
N GLU A 172 -21.82 1.15 7.53
CA GLU A 172 -20.50 0.56 7.40
C GLU A 172 -19.47 1.62 7.00
N THR A 173 -18.29 1.51 7.61
CA THR A 173 -17.10 2.28 7.29
C THR A 173 -16.03 1.37 6.71
N LYS A 174 -15.45 1.75 5.57
CA LYS A 174 -14.24 1.12 5.01
C LYS A 174 -13.15 2.15 4.80
N ASN A 175 -11.91 1.71 4.88
CA ASN A 175 -10.75 2.57 4.70
C ASN A 175 -9.89 2.10 3.53
N LEU A 176 -9.20 3.04 2.90
CA LEU A 176 -8.15 2.78 1.90
C LEU A 176 -6.92 3.63 2.24
N MET A 177 -5.73 3.12 1.92
CA MET A 177 -4.47 3.78 2.26
C MET A 177 -3.47 3.67 1.11
N TRP A 178 -2.88 4.80 0.74
CA TRP A 178 -1.91 4.91 -0.35
C TRP A 178 -0.65 5.62 0.11
N PHE A 179 0.43 5.42 -0.63
CA PHE A 179 1.67 6.16 -0.39
C PHE A 179 2.26 6.68 -1.69
N ALA A 180 2.93 7.82 -1.57
CA ALA A 180 3.83 8.33 -2.58
C ALA A 180 5.15 8.70 -1.92
N ASN A 181 6.26 8.20 -2.45
CA ASN A 181 7.58 8.50 -1.95
C ASN A 181 8.41 9.17 -3.03
N PHE A 182 8.94 10.35 -2.69
CA PHE A 182 9.75 11.19 -3.57
C PHE A 182 11.23 10.86 -3.34
N ASN A 183 12.00 10.74 -4.41
CA ASN A 183 13.41 10.35 -4.33
C ASN A 183 14.24 11.13 -5.34
N ASP A 184 15.54 11.26 -5.08
CA ASP A 184 16.46 12.02 -5.94
C ASP A 184 17.06 11.15 -7.06
N SER A 185 16.89 9.84 -6.95
CA SER A 185 17.39 8.89 -7.96
C SER A 185 16.57 7.60 -7.97
N LEU A 186 16.64 6.88 -9.10
CA LEU A 186 16.09 5.53 -9.21
C LEU A 186 16.66 4.59 -8.13
N ALA A 187 17.97 4.66 -7.87
CA ALA A 187 18.61 3.80 -6.88
C ALA A 187 18.09 4.05 -5.46
N GLU A 188 17.85 5.30 -5.09
CA GLU A 188 17.22 5.66 -3.82
C GLU A 188 15.78 5.17 -3.75
N ALA A 189 14.99 5.40 -4.82
CA ALA A 189 13.61 4.93 -4.91
C ALA A 189 13.53 3.41 -4.72
N GLN A 190 14.35 2.64 -5.45
CA GLN A 190 14.45 1.18 -5.33
C GLN A 190 14.82 0.75 -3.91
N ALA A 191 15.82 1.39 -3.30
CA ALA A 191 16.24 1.11 -1.93
C ALA A 191 15.15 1.45 -0.89
N GLY A 192 14.22 2.37 -1.21
CA GLY A 192 13.11 2.77 -0.37
C GLY A 192 11.91 1.81 -0.37
N THR A 193 11.75 1.02 -1.44
CA THR A 193 10.60 0.12 -1.65
C THR A 193 10.36 -0.94 -0.57
N PRO A 194 11.38 -1.52 0.12
CA PRO A 194 11.13 -2.55 1.13
C PRO A 194 10.28 -2.09 2.31
N VAL A 195 10.15 -0.79 2.56
CA VAL A 195 9.26 -0.25 3.59
C VAL A 195 7.78 -0.54 3.30
N PHE A 196 7.42 -0.75 2.02
CA PHE A 196 6.06 -1.04 1.57
C PHE A 196 5.77 -2.54 1.43
N ASN A 197 6.60 -3.41 2.02
CA ASN A 197 6.40 -4.85 1.95
C ASN A 197 5.25 -5.33 2.83
N ASP A 198 5.02 -4.72 3.99
CA ASP A 198 3.89 -5.07 4.84
C ASP A 198 3.56 -3.96 5.86
N LEU A 199 2.48 -4.17 6.63
CA LEU A 199 2.08 -3.24 7.69
C LEU A 199 3.11 -3.14 8.83
N SER A 200 3.93 -4.16 9.06
CA SER A 200 4.99 -4.14 10.07
C SER A 200 6.14 -3.23 9.65
N THR A 201 6.58 -3.30 8.39
CA THR A 201 7.63 -2.42 7.84
C THR A 201 7.14 -0.97 7.77
N LEU A 202 5.89 -0.75 7.39
CA LEU A 202 5.24 0.58 7.44
C LEU A 202 5.21 1.13 8.88
N GLY A 203 4.82 0.31 9.85
CA GLY A 203 4.77 0.68 11.27
C GLY A 203 6.15 1.03 11.82
N ALA A 204 7.16 0.20 11.53
CA ALA A 204 8.54 0.44 11.94
C ALA A 204 9.13 1.73 11.32
N ALA A 205 8.71 2.07 10.09
CA ALA A 205 9.08 3.33 9.43
C ALA A 205 8.27 4.55 9.92
N GLY A 206 7.34 4.37 10.88
CA GLY A 206 6.49 5.43 11.41
C GLY A 206 5.37 5.88 10.45
N LEU A 207 5.19 5.22 9.31
CA LEU A 207 4.21 5.59 8.29
C LEU A 207 2.75 5.28 8.69
N LEU A 208 2.55 4.50 9.76
CA LEU A 208 1.23 4.24 10.35
C LEU A 208 0.90 5.17 11.53
N ALA A 209 1.75 6.18 11.81
CA ALA A 209 1.52 7.12 12.90
C ALA A 209 0.13 7.79 12.79
N GLY A 210 -0.51 7.97 13.95
CA GLY A 210 -1.83 8.58 14.07
C GLY A 210 -3.02 7.69 13.69
N LEU A 211 -2.80 6.50 13.13
CA LEU A 211 -3.89 5.53 12.88
C LEU A 211 -4.06 4.60 14.08
N SER A 212 -5.30 4.35 14.47
CA SER A 212 -5.64 3.32 15.46
C SER A 212 -5.48 1.91 14.89
N PRO A 213 -5.27 0.87 15.73
CA PRO A 213 -5.26 -0.52 15.28
C PRO A 213 -6.52 -0.92 14.51
N THR A 214 -7.69 -0.38 14.88
CA THR A 214 -8.95 -0.61 14.17
C THR A 214 -8.96 -0.02 12.78
N GLN A 215 -8.43 1.21 12.60
CA GLN A 215 -8.29 1.84 11.28
C GLN A 215 -7.34 1.03 10.38
N ILE A 216 -6.19 0.64 10.94
CA ILE A 216 -5.20 -0.19 10.24
C ILE A 216 -5.82 -1.53 9.82
N GLY A 217 -6.45 -2.25 10.75
CA GLY A 217 -7.08 -3.55 10.47
C GLY A 217 -8.31 -3.47 9.54
N GLY A 218 -8.92 -2.29 9.40
CA GLY A 218 -10.04 -2.02 8.49
C GLY A 218 -9.65 -1.43 7.13
N THR A 219 -8.35 -1.39 6.80
CA THR A 219 -7.86 -0.86 5.51
C THR A 219 -8.00 -1.92 4.43
N GLY A 220 -8.89 -1.70 3.45
CA GLY A 220 -9.23 -2.71 2.45
C GLY A 220 -8.07 -3.09 1.54
N ASN A 221 -7.23 -2.13 1.15
CA ASN A 221 -6.09 -2.35 0.26
C ASN A 221 -4.78 -2.68 1.01
N TRP A 222 -4.81 -2.97 2.31
CA TRP A 222 -3.67 -3.44 3.10
C TRP A 222 -4.10 -4.48 4.13
N VAL A 223 -3.58 -5.70 4.04
CA VAL A 223 -3.92 -6.76 4.99
C VAL A 223 -2.73 -7.10 5.88
N GLN A 224 -3.02 -7.31 7.17
CA GLN A 224 -2.02 -7.81 8.11
C GLN A 224 -1.60 -9.22 7.70
N GLN A 225 -0.32 -9.37 7.34
CA GLN A 225 0.25 -10.67 7.05
C GLN A 225 0.29 -11.46 8.36
N GLN A 226 -0.31 -12.64 8.37
CA GLN A 226 -0.05 -13.58 9.46
C GLN A 226 1.42 -14.02 9.35
N PRO A 227 2.13 -14.17 10.48
CA PRO A 227 3.42 -14.85 10.46
C PRO A 227 3.25 -16.20 9.75
N PRO A 228 4.25 -16.65 8.97
CA PRO A 228 4.24 -18.00 8.43
C PRO A 228 3.90 -18.98 9.56
N VAL A 229 2.91 -19.85 9.34
CA VAL A 229 2.61 -20.91 10.31
C VAL A 229 3.90 -21.67 10.54
N ALA A 230 4.42 -21.64 11.77
CA ALA A 230 5.59 -22.42 12.13
C ALA A 230 5.26 -23.88 11.84
N THR A 231 5.97 -24.50 10.90
CA THR A 231 5.88 -25.93 10.67
C THR A 231 6.21 -26.60 12.01
N PRO A 232 5.30 -27.39 12.61
CA PRO A 232 5.62 -28.06 13.86
C PRO A 232 6.83 -28.95 13.60
N GLU A 233 7.91 -28.71 14.34
CA GLU A 233 9.09 -29.57 14.23
C GLU A 233 8.67 -31.02 14.49
N PRO A 234 9.14 -31.99 13.67
CA PRO A 234 8.85 -33.39 13.94
C PRO A 234 9.37 -33.71 15.33
N SER A 235 8.46 -34.06 16.24
CA SER A 235 8.81 -34.43 17.61
C SER A 235 9.90 -35.49 17.56
N SER A 236 11.08 -35.15 18.04
CA SER A 236 12.15 -36.12 18.19
C SER A 236 11.70 -37.13 19.23
N LEU A 237 11.25 -38.29 18.75
CA LEU A 237 11.05 -39.51 19.51
C LEU A 237 12.42 -39.99 20.02
N ILE A 238 12.98 -39.29 21.00
CA ILE A 238 14.16 -39.74 21.74
C ILE A 238 13.69 -40.85 22.67
N GLY A 239 14.23 -42.03 22.40
CA GLY A 239 13.77 -43.32 22.87
C GLY A 239 13.68 -43.49 24.40
N LEU A 240 12.51 -43.95 24.83
CA LEU A 240 12.37 -44.76 26.03
C LEU A 240 12.79 -46.21 25.69
N GLY A 241 14.10 -46.45 25.68
CA GLY A 241 14.70 -47.75 25.44
C GLY A 241 15.61 -48.16 26.58
N SER A 242 15.06 -48.54 27.74
CA SER A 242 15.73 -49.44 28.69
C SER A 242 14.76 -49.88 29.78
N LEU A 243 14.13 -51.04 29.57
CA LEU A 243 13.64 -51.88 30.65
C LEU A 243 13.30 -53.27 30.10
N LEU A 244 13.92 -54.29 30.72
CA LEU A 244 13.57 -55.72 30.67
C LEU A 244 14.02 -56.45 29.39
N GLY A 245 14.73 -57.58 29.42
CA GLY A 245 15.16 -58.47 30.48
C GLY A 245 15.84 -59.68 29.81
N PHE A 246 16.90 -60.18 30.42
CA PHE A 246 17.55 -61.42 30.01
C PHE A 246 16.58 -62.60 30.15
N GLY A 247 16.36 -63.36 29.08
CA GLY A 247 15.48 -64.53 29.08
C GLY A 247 15.78 -65.51 27.94
N LEU A 248 16.64 -66.47 28.24
CA LEU A 248 16.78 -67.82 27.66
C LEU A 248 16.74 -68.02 26.13
N LEU A 249 17.92 -68.26 25.56
CA LEU A 249 18.09 -69.01 24.32
C LEU A 249 17.96 -70.52 24.57
N SER A 250 16.95 -71.15 23.97
CA SER A 250 16.85 -72.62 23.89
C SER A 250 17.02 -73.11 22.45
N LYS A 251 18.11 -73.88 22.26
CA LYS A 251 18.29 -75.10 21.45
C LYS A 251 18.02 -75.09 19.94
N LEU A 252 19.05 -75.52 19.19
CA LEU A 252 18.99 -76.50 18.08
C LEU A 252 20.45 -76.80 17.62
N LYS A 253 21.17 -77.76 18.22
CA LYS A 253 21.27 -79.20 17.87
C LYS A 253 21.54 -79.49 16.38
N ARG A 254 22.79 -79.87 16.05
CA ARG A 254 23.09 -80.86 15.01
C ARG A 254 24.26 -81.76 15.44
N ARG A 255 24.03 -83.07 15.32
CA ARG A 255 24.94 -84.19 15.59
C ARG A 255 25.83 -84.45 14.36
N ASN A 256 27.13 -84.67 14.61
CA ASN A 256 28.07 -85.76 14.23
C ASN A 256 27.73 -86.70 13.05
N PRO A 257 28.72 -87.40 12.42
CA PRO A 257 29.83 -88.14 13.05
C PRO A 257 31.08 -87.33 13.41
#